data_AF-A0A379W185-F1
#
_entry.id   AF-A0A379W185-F1
#
_cell.length_a   1.000
_cell.length_b   1.000
_cell.length_c   1.000
_cell.angle_alpha   90.00
_cell.angle_beta   90.00
_cell.angle_gamma   90.00
#
_symmetry.space_group_name_H-M   'P 1'
#
loop_
_entity.id
_entity.type
_entity.pdbx_description
1 polymer ?
#
loop_
_entity_poly.entity_id
_entity_poly.type
_entity_poly.pdbx_seq_one_letter_code
_entity_poly.pdbx_strand_id
1 'polypeptide(L)'
;MKNVGFIGWRGMVGSVLMQRMVEERDFDAIRPVFFSTSQFGQAAPTFGDTSTGTLQDAFDLDALKALDIIVTCQGGDYTNEIYPKLRESGWQVTGLTRLLRCA
;
A
#
# COMPACT_ATOMS: atom_id res chain seq x y z
N MET A 1 -0.99 16.11 -2.49
CA MET A 1 -0.41 14.89 -1.90
C MET A 1 -1.10 13.69 -2.50
N LYS A 2 -0.33 12.66 -2.84
CA LYS A 2 -0.82 11.44 -3.52
C LYS A 2 -1.32 10.41 -2.51
N ASN A 3 -2.41 9.70 -2.82
CA ASN A 3 -2.90 8.57 -2.02
C ASN A 3 -2.03 7.34 -2.32
N VAL A 4 -1.29 6.86 -1.34
CA VAL A 4 -0.34 5.75 -1.49
C VAL A 4 -0.76 4.58 -0.62
N GLY A 5 -1.11 3.46 -1.25
CA GLY A 5 -1.44 2.23 -0.54
C GLY A 5 -0.22 1.40 -0.21
N PHE A 6 -0.16 0.87 1.01
CA PHE A 6 0.89 -0.03 1.46
C PHE A 6 0.32 -1.41 1.79
N ILE A 7 0.87 -2.44 1.16
CA ILE A 7 0.44 -3.84 1.30
C ILE A 7 1.67 -4.69 1.66
N GLY A 8 1.54 -5.62 2.61
CA GLY A 8 2.68 -6.44 3.06
C GLY A 8 3.74 -5.66 3.86
N TRP A 9 3.38 -4.49 4.38
CA TRP A 9 4.24 -3.63 5.19
C TRP A 9 4.66 -4.25 6.54
N ARG A 10 4.01 -5.33 6.98
CA ARG A 10 4.32 -6.05 8.23
C ARG A 10 5.37 -7.14 8.10
N GLY A 11 5.67 -7.56 6.88
CA GLY A 11 6.69 -8.58 6.61
C GLY A 11 8.10 -8.03 6.80
N MET A 12 9.13 -8.88 6.70
CA MET A 12 10.53 -8.49 6.89
C MET A 12 10.96 -7.32 6.00
N VAL A 13 10.63 -7.35 4.71
CA VAL A 13 10.96 -6.26 3.77
C VAL A 13 10.09 -5.03 4.03
N GLY A 14 8.81 -5.26 4.33
CA GLY A 14 7.84 -4.20 4.62
C GLY A 14 8.21 -3.38 5.86
N SER A 15 8.65 -4.03 6.94
CA SER A 15 9.02 -3.33 8.18
C SER A 15 10.25 -2.46 7.99
N VAL A 16 11.25 -2.93 7.22
CA VAL A 16 12.43 -2.13 6.86
C VAL A 16 12.02 -0.95 5.98
N LEU A 17 11.15 -1.14 4.99
CA LEU A 17 10.62 -0.04 4.19
C LEU A 17 9.94 1.01 5.08
N MET A 18 9.05 0.60 5.98
CA MET A 18 8.35 1.52 6.89
C MET A 18 9.31 2.28 7.79
N GLN A 19 10.33 1.60 8.33
CA GLN A 19 11.37 2.25 9.13
C GLN A 19 12.10 3.34 8.31
N ARG A 20 12.58 3.01 7.11
CA ARG A 20 13.30 3.97 6.25
C ARG A 20 12.41 5.15 5.85
N MET A 21 11.14 4.90 5.53
CA MET A 21 10.19 5.98 5.20
C MET A 21 9.92 6.93 6.37
N VAL A 22 9.94 6.43 7.62
CA VAL A 22 9.88 7.29 8.82
C VAL A 22 11.18 8.08 8.99
N GLU A 23 12.34 7.43 8.86
CA GLU A 23 13.66 8.07 8.99
C GLU A 23 13.85 9.21 7.98
N GLU A 24 13.41 9.02 6.73
CA GLU A 24 13.53 10.00 5.65
C GLU A 24 12.32 10.97 5.58
N ARG A 25 11.34 10.84 6.49
CA ARG A 25 10.11 11.66 6.57
C ARG A 25 9.25 11.62 5.30
N ASP A 26 9.23 10.49 4.60
CA ASP A 26 8.48 10.34 3.35
C ASP A 26 6.96 10.49 3.55
N PHE A 27 6.45 10.12 4.73
CA PHE A 27 5.02 10.23 5.07
C PHE A 27 4.50 11.67 5.10
N ASP A 28 5.37 12.67 5.28
CA ASP A 28 5.00 14.08 5.28
C ASP A 28 4.55 14.55 3.87
N ALA A 29 4.93 13.83 2.81
CA ALA A 29 4.65 14.19 1.42
C ALA A 29 3.47 13.42 0.78
N ILE A 30 2.93 12.41 1.46
CA ILE A 30 1.91 11.49 0.93
C ILE A 30 0.70 11.34 1.85
N ARG A 31 -0.37 10.75 1.33
CA ARG A 31 -1.51 10.29 2.13
C ARG A 31 -1.45 8.76 2.18
N PRO A 32 -0.86 8.18 3.24
CA PRO A 32 -0.67 6.74 3.31
C PRO A 32 -1.99 6.03 3.67
N VAL A 33 -2.27 4.92 3.00
CA VAL A 33 -3.39 4.03 3.29
C VAL A 33 -2.84 2.62 3.49
N PHE A 34 -3.16 1.99 4.61
CA PHE A 34 -2.61 0.67 4.94
C PHE A 34 -3.63 -0.42 4.71
N PHE A 35 -3.17 -1.48 4.06
CA PHE A 35 -3.96 -2.65 3.71
C PHE A 35 -3.45 -3.88 4.47
N SER A 36 -4.33 -4.85 4.67
CA SER A 36 -3.99 -6.14 5.26
C SER A 36 -4.77 -7.26 4.58
N THR A 37 -4.13 -8.42 4.41
CA THR A 37 -4.78 -9.65 3.91
C THR A 37 -5.45 -10.45 5.03
N SER A 38 -5.19 -10.13 6.30
CA SER A 38 -5.64 -10.93 7.45
C SER A 38 -6.15 -10.14 8.65
N GLN A 39 -5.92 -8.83 8.70
CA GLN A 39 -6.25 -7.97 9.85
C GLN A 39 -6.98 -6.69 9.42
N PHE A 40 -7.65 -6.69 8.28
CA PHE A 40 -8.49 -5.57 7.86
C PHE A 40 -9.59 -5.29 8.90
N GLY A 41 -9.99 -4.03 9.04
CA GLY A 41 -10.93 -3.56 10.07
C GLY A 41 -10.29 -3.23 11.43
N GLN A 42 -9.03 -3.59 11.66
CA GLN A 42 -8.29 -3.18 12.87
C GLN A 42 -7.69 -1.77 12.71
N ALA A 43 -7.31 -1.16 13.83
CA ALA A 43 -6.57 0.11 13.80
C ALA A 43 -5.25 -0.06 13.03
N ALA A 44 -5.01 0.86 12.09
CA ALA A 44 -3.76 0.93 11.39
C ALA A 44 -2.67 1.53 12.31
N PRO A 45 -1.40 1.08 12.18
CA PRO A 45 -0.31 1.59 13.01
C PRO A 45 -0.07 3.08 12.76
N THR A 46 0.53 3.74 13.75
CA THR A 46 1.06 5.09 13.57
C THR A 46 2.48 5.00 13.03
N PHE A 47 2.77 5.73 11.95
CA PHE A 47 4.12 5.84 11.38
C PHE A 47 4.55 7.30 11.41
N GLY A 48 5.62 7.59 12.16
CA GLY A 48 5.98 8.98 12.50
C GLY A 48 4.85 9.65 13.26
N ASP A 49 4.48 10.85 12.86
CA ASP A 49 3.34 11.60 13.42
C ASP A 49 2.03 11.38 12.63
N THR A 50 2.02 10.46 11.65
CA THR A 50 0.86 10.24 10.79
C THR A 50 -0.03 9.12 11.35
N SER A 51 -1.26 9.49 11.75
CA SER A 51 -2.33 8.52 12.04
C SER A 51 -2.96 8.04 10.73
N THR A 52 -3.14 6.73 10.61
CA THR A 52 -3.43 6.09 9.32
C THR A 52 -4.79 5.40 9.27
N GLY A 53 -5.63 5.64 10.28
CA GLY A 53 -7.02 5.20 10.35
C GLY A 53 -7.17 3.70 10.59
N THR A 54 -7.99 3.04 9.76
CA THR A 54 -8.32 1.61 9.85
C THR A 54 -7.68 0.86 8.69
N LEU A 55 -7.19 -0.35 8.95
CA LEU A 55 -6.64 -1.23 7.93
C LEU A 55 -7.73 -1.62 6.91
N GLN A 56 -7.45 -1.33 5.64
CA GLN A 56 -8.32 -1.70 4.52
C GLN A 56 -8.04 -3.16 4.07
N ASP A 57 -9.00 -3.77 3.37
CA ASP A 57 -8.83 -5.12 2.82
C ASP A 57 -7.93 -5.09 1.58
N ALA A 58 -6.83 -5.83 1.62
CA ALA A 58 -5.89 -5.95 0.51
C ALA A 58 -6.48 -6.65 -0.73
N PHE A 59 -7.67 -7.24 -0.67
CA PHE A 59 -8.37 -7.81 -1.82
C PHE A 59 -9.53 -6.96 -2.33
N ASP A 60 -9.83 -5.83 -1.68
CA ASP A 60 -10.86 -4.89 -2.12
C ASP A 60 -10.34 -4.07 -3.31
N LEU A 61 -10.75 -4.46 -4.52
CA LEU A 61 -10.35 -3.80 -5.76
C LEU A 61 -10.86 -2.37 -5.84
N ASP A 62 -12.01 -2.04 -5.27
CA ASP A 62 -12.55 -0.68 -5.32
C ASP A 62 -11.73 0.26 -4.44
N ALA A 63 -11.35 -0.20 -3.24
CA ALA A 63 -10.44 0.53 -2.37
C ALA A 63 -9.05 0.73 -3.01
N LEU A 64 -8.52 -0.30 -3.67
CA LEU A 64 -7.22 -0.24 -4.34
C LEU A 64 -7.23 0.70 -5.57
N LYS A 65 -8.32 0.71 -6.34
CA LYS A 65 -8.46 1.58 -7.52
C LYS A 65 -8.53 3.06 -7.17
N ALA A 66 -8.95 3.41 -5.96
CA ALA A 66 -9.00 4.79 -5.48
C ALA A 66 -7.60 5.39 -5.18
N LEU A 67 -6.55 4.56 -5.18
CA LEU A 67 -5.19 4.97 -4.88
C LEU A 67 -4.48 5.51 -6.12
N ASP A 68 -3.61 6.50 -5.90
CA ASP A 68 -2.70 6.99 -6.94
C ASP A 68 -1.49 6.04 -7.11
N ILE A 69 -1.01 5.43 -6.03
CA ILE A 69 0.20 4.59 -6.02
C ILE A 69 -0.04 3.40 -5.08
N ILE A 70 0.48 2.22 -5.43
CA ILE A 70 0.46 1.04 -4.56
C ILE A 70 1.89 0.53 -4.38
N VAL A 71 2.32 0.40 -3.14
CA VAL A 71 3.60 -0.23 -2.77
C VAL A 71 3.29 -1.55 -2.09
N THR A 72 3.71 -2.66 -2.69
CA THR A 72 3.49 -4.00 -2.16
C THR A 72 4.80 -4.72 -1.85
N CYS A 73 4.94 -5.17 -0.60
CA CYS A 73 5.96 -6.12 -0.18
C CYS A 73 5.32 -7.49 0.18
N GLN A 74 4.08 -7.76 -0.26
CA GLN A 74 3.32 -8.96 0.13
C GLN A 74 3.85 -10.24 -0.53
N GLY A 75 4.38 -10.14 -1.76
CA GLY A 75 4.95 -11.28 -2.49
C GLY A 75 4.41 -11.45 -3.91
N GLY A 76 4.93 -12.49 -4.58
CA GLY A 76 4.63 -12.78 -5.98
C GLY A 76 3.22 -13.27 -6.20
N ASP A 77 2.74 -14.18 -5.35
CA ASP A 77 1.39 -14.76 -5.46
C ASP A 77 0.31 -13.68 -5.39
N TYR A 78 0.41 -12.78 -4.40
CA TYR A 78 -0.47 -11.62 -4.27
C TYR A 78 -0.43 -10.73 -5.52
N THR A 79 0.77 -10.44 -6.03
CA THR A 79 0.93 -9.59 -7.22
C THR A 79 0.31 -10.24 -8.45
N ASN A 80 0.57 -11.52 -8.68
CA ASN A 80 0.05 -12.27 -9.83
C ASN A 80 -1.47 -12.38 -9.79
N GLU A 81 -2.07 -12.39 -8.60
CA GLU A 81 -3.52 -12.43 -8.45
C GLU A 81 -4.18 -11.04 -8.62
N ILE A 82 -3.67 -10.02 -7.93
CA ILE A 82 -4.34 -8.72 -7.82
C ILE A 82 -4.01 -7.79 -8.98
N TYR A 83 -2.77 -7.80 -9.46
CA TYR A 83 -2.35 -6.86 -10.49
C TYR A 83 -3.14 -6.99 -11.81
N PRO A 84 -3.41 -8.21 -12.35
CA PRO A 84 -4.27 -8.35 -13.53
C PRO A 84 -5.68 -7.82 -13.30
N LYS A 85 -6.30 -8.15 -12.14
CA LYS A 85 -7.64 -7.68 -11.77
C LYS A 85 -7.71 -6.14 -11.69
N LEU A 86 -6.70 -5.50 -11.09
CA LEU A 86 -6.60 -4.04 -11.05
C LEU A 86 -6.46 -3.43 -12.45
N ARG A 87 -5.65 -4.04 -13.32
CA ARG A 87 -5.47 -3.59 -14.70
C ARG A 87 -6.77 -3.67 -15.50
N GLU A 88 -7.46 -4.80 -15.44
CA GLU A 88 -8.74 -5.04 -16.10
C GLU A 88 -9.84 -4.09 -15.62
N SER A 89 -9.78 -3.71 -14.33
CA SER A 89 -10.72 -2.77 -13.74
C SER A 89 -10.56 -1.32 -14.24
N GLY A 90 -9.56 -1.05 -15.08
CA GLY A 90 -9.29 0.27 -15.66
C GLY A 90 -8.42 1.18 -14.79
N TRP A 91 -7.74 0.63 -13.77
CA TRP A 91 -6.80 1.42 -12.97
C TRP A 91 -5.67 1.93 -13.87
N GLN A 92 -5.64 3.24 -14.08
CA GLN A 92 -4.72 3.87 -15.03
C GLN A 92 -3.29 3.79 -14.52
N VAL A 93 -2.49 2.95 -15.15
CA VAL A 93 -1.03 3.01 -15.03
C VAL A 93 -0.50 4.04 -16.02
N THR A 94 -0.85 5.31 -15.82
CA THR A 94 -0.12 6.43 -16.40
C THR A 94 1.13 6.67 -15.54
N GLY A 95 2.20 7.24 -16.12
CA GLY A 95 3.59 7.10 -15.63
C GLY A 95 3.94 7.43 -14.16
N LEU A 96 3.00 7.94 -13.36
CA LEU A 96 3.11 8.14 -11.91
C LEU A 96 2.43 7.05 -11.06
N THR A 97 1.46 6.32 -11.61
CA THR A 97 0.80 5.20 -10.95
C THR A 97 1.71 3.98 -11.06
N ARG A 98 2.30 3.53 -9.96
CA ARG A 98 3.17 2.34 -9.96
C ARG A 98 2.69 1.34 -8.91
N LEU A 99 2.59 0.08 -9.31
CA LEU A 99 2.70 -1.04 -8.37
C LEU A 99 4.20 -1.28 -8.15
N LEU A 100 4.73 -0.79 -7.04
CA LEU A 100 6.13 -1.02 -6.66
C LEU A 100 6.19 -2.32 -5.86
N ARG A 101 6.86 -3.33 -6.42
CA ARG A 101 7.14 -4.57 -5.70
C ARG A 101 8.47 -4.41 -4.95
N CYS A 102 8.44 -4.61 -3.65
CA CYS A 102 9.67 -4.74 -2.86
C CYS A 102 10.31 -6.07 -3.23
N ALA A 103 11.54 -6.02 -3.75
CA ALA A 103 12.31 -7.21 -4.10
C ALA A 103 12.75 -7.97 -2.85
#